data_AF-A0A256WB40-F1
#
_entry.id   AF-A0A256WB40-F1
#
_cell.length_a   1.000
_cell.length_b   1.000
_cell.length_c   1.000
_cell.angle_alpha   90.00
_cell.angle_beta   90.00
_cell.angle_gamma   90.00
#
_symmetry.space_group_name_H-M   'P 1'
#
loop_
_entity.id
_entity.type
_entity.pdbx_description
1 polymer ?
#
loop_
_entity_poly.entity_id
_entity_poly.type
_entity_poly.pdbx_seq_one_letter_code
_entity_poly.pdbx_strand_id
1 'polypeptide(L)'
;MLIALIIVSIILLLISYKYYEINKSTQETLLLLDQKQKDVDALKQEIESFDFENQTVNMALSIIQKNEMLEKIRRKITKYSSQYEFQSCTRELIELDLLVFETLQLDKDRDTLKLFIEKSNRDFYSKLNSKFPNLTNNEQRLCTLLRLNLSSKEIANIQNITEKSVEMNRYRLRKKIQIPSSESLTEYIKSI
;
A
#
# COMPACT_ATOMS: atom_id res chain seq x y z
N MET A 1 26.82 64.19 44.19
CA MET A 1 27.28 62.79 44.02
C MET A 1 26.14 61.78 44.21
N LEU A 2 25.42 61.79 45.35
CA LEU A 2 24.32 60.85 45.63
C LEU A 2 23.18 60.86 44.59
N ILE A 3 22.70 62.04 44.20
CA ILE A 3 21.61 62.18 43.20
C ILE A 3 22.02 61.59 41.84
N ALA A 4 23.27 61.80 41.42
CA ALA A 4 23.79 61.24 40.17
C ALA A 4 23.83 59.70 40.21
N LEU A 5 24.20 59.10 41.36
CA LEU A 5 24.20 57.65 41.53
C LEU A 5 22.79 57.05 41.48
N ILE A 6 21.80 57.75 42.05
CA ILE A 6 20.39 57.35 41.99
C ILE A 6 19.88 57.37 40.55
N ILE A 7 20.18 58.44 39.80
CA ILE A 7 19.78 58.54 38.38
C ILE A 7 20.40 57.40 37.56
N VAL A 8 21.69 57.12 37.75
CA VAL A 8 22.37 56.00 37.06
C VAL A 8 21.75 54.65 37.44
N SER A 9 21.43 54.43 38.71
CA SER A 9 20.78 53.20 39.18
C SER A 9 19.40 53.00 38.54
N ILE A 10 18.59 54.06 38.44
CA ILE A 10 17.28 54.03 37.79
C ILE A 10 17.43 53.71 36.30
N ILE A 11 18.39 54.33 35.61
CA ILE A 11 18.67 54.06 34.20
C ILE A 11 19.06 52.59 34.00
N LEU A 12 19.93 52.04 34.84
CA LEU A 12 20.32 50.63 34.79
C LEU A 12 19.13 49.69 35.03
N LEU A 13 18.25 50.02 35.97
CA LEU A 13 17.02 49.26 36.22
C LEU A 13 16.10 49.27 34.99
N LEU A 14 15.89 50.44 34.36
CA LEU A 14 15.07 50.55 33.16
C LEU A 14 15.66 49.76 31.97
N ILE A 15 16.98 49.80 31.79
CA ILE A 15 17.69 49.00 30.78
C ILE A 15 17.52 47.50 31.08
N SER A 16 17.71 47.08 32.32
CA SER A 16 17.56 45.67 32.72
C SER A 16 16.13 45.17 32.54
N TYR A 17 15.14 46.00 32.85
CA TYR A 17 13.72 45.69 32.65
C TYR A 17 13.39 45.52 31.16
N LYS A 18 13.86 46.46 30.32
CA LYS A 18 13.67 46.36 28.86
C LYS A 18 14.37 45.13 28.27
N TYR A 19 15.57 44.82 28.75
CA TYR A 19 16.30 43.63 28.34
C TYR A 19 15.54 42.34 28.71
N TYR A 20 14.98 42.28 29.92
CA TYR A 20 14.14 41.15 30.35
C TYR A 20 12.87 41.00 29.50
N GLU A 21 12.16 42.11 29.25
CA GLU A 21 10.94 42.13 28.43
C GLU A 21 11.20 41.64 27.00
N ILE A 22 12.29 42.09 26.38
CA ILE A 22 12.71 41.66 25.03
C ILE A 22 13.06 40.16 25.03
N ASN A 23 13.83 39.68 26.00
CA ASN A 23 14.18 38.26 26.07
C ASN A 23 12.94 37.37 26.25
N LYS A 24 11.97 37.78 27.08
CA LYS A 24 10.72 37.05 27.25
C LYS A 24 9.92 36.98 25.95
N SER A 25 9.73 38.12 25.29
CA SER A 25 9.03 38.20 23.99
C SER A 25 9.73 37.37 22.90
N THR A 26 11.06 37.34 22.92
CA THR A 26 11.87 36.52 22.01
C THR A 26 11.64 35.03 22.25
N GLN A 27 11.57 34.57 23.51
CA GLN A 27 11.27 33.17 23.84
C GLN A 27 9.87 32.76 23.41
N GLU A 28 8.86 33.61 23.63
CA GLU A 28 7.49 33.35 23.18
C GLU A 28 7.42 33.24 21.65
N THR A 29 8.13 34.12 20.94
CA THR A 29 8.22 34.09 19.48
C THR A 29 8.92 32.83 18.97
N LEU A 30 10.01 32.41 19.64
CA LEU A 30 10.73 31.17 19.30
C LEU A 30 9.85 29.94 19.52
N LEU A 31 9.09 29.89 20.61
CA LEU A 31 8.15 28.80 20.88
C LEU A 31 7.06 28.72 19.80
N LEU A 32 6.49 29.87 19.42
CA LEU A 32 5.48 29.94 18.37
C LEU A 32 6.06 29.51 17.01
N LEU A 33 7.31 29.87 16.73
CA LEU A 33 7.99 29.47 15.50
C LEU A 33 8.23 27.96 15.46
N ASP A 34 8.64 27.35 16.57
CA ASP A 34 8.81 25.89 16.71
C ASP A 34 7.48 25.15 16.49
N GLN A 35 6.39 25.64 17.07
CA GLN A 35 5.05 25.08 16.84
C GLN A 35 4.64 25.17 15.37
N LYS A 36 4.79 26.34 14.74
CA LYS A 36 4.48 26.50 13.31
C LYS A 36 5.36 25.61 12.44
N GLN A 37 6.62 25.42 12.80
CA GLN A 37 7.52 24.54 12.06
C GLN A 37 7.05 23.08 12.13
N LYS A 38 6.64 22.61 13.32
CA LYS A 38 6.04 21.28 13.50
C LYS A 38 4.77 21.09 12.67
N ASP A 39 3.89 22.08 12.63
CA ASP A 39 2.68 22.03 11.81
C ASP A 39 3.00 21.98 10.32
N VAL A 40 3.99 22.76 9.85
CA VAL A 40 4.47 22.71 8.46
C VAL A 40 5.03 21.34 8.12
N ASP A 41 5.81 20.73 9.01
CA ASP A 41 6.42 19.43 8.76
C ASP A 41 5.35 18.31 8.78
N ALA A 42 4.34 18.40 9.63
CA ALA A 42 3.18 17.50 9.63
C ALA A 42 2.38 17.60 8.32
N LEU A 43 2.09 18.82 7.86
CA LEU A 43 1.38 19.05 6.59
C LEU A 43 2.18 18.56 5.38
N LYS A 44 3.51 18.74 5.37
CA LYS A 44 4.37 18.19 4.31
C LYS A 44 4.29 16.67 4.27
N GLN A 45 4.33 16.02 5.43
CA GLN A 45 4.20 14.57 5.52
C GLN A 45 2.85 14.08 5.00
N GLU A 46 1.76 14.80 5.28
CA GLU A 46 0.42 14.49 4.78
C GLU A 46 0.35 14.65 3.24
N ILE A 47 0.90 15.73 2.68
CA ILE A 47 0.98 15.95 1.24
C ILE A 47 1.82 14.86 0.56
N GLU A 48 3.01 14.54 1.08
CA GLU A 48 3.85 13.47 0.53
C GLU A 48 3.16 12.11 0.56
N SER A 49 2.41 11.81 1.63
CA SER A 49 1.62 10.58 1.72
C SER A 49 0.50 10.56 0.69
N PHE A 50 -0.21 11.66 0.52
CA PHE A 50 -1.29 11.80 -0.45
C PHE A 50 -0.77 11.74 -1.90
N ASP A 51 0.35 12.38 -2.21
CA ASP A 51 1.01 12.33 -3.52
C ASP A 51 1.50 10.91 -3.82
N PHE A 52 2.08 10.23 -2.84
CA PHE A 52 2.48 8.83 -2.97
C PHE A 52 1.27 7.92 -3.25
N GLU A 53 0.15 8.14 -2.57
CA GLU A 53 -1.09 7.39 -2.79
C GLU A 53 -1.64 7.64 -4.20
N ASN A 54 -1.72 8.90 -4.64
CA ASN A 54 -2.16 9.25 -5.99
C ASN A 54 -1.25 8.71 -7.08
N GLN A 55 0.07 8.79 -6.91
CA GLN A 55 1.03 8.20 -7.85
C GLN A 55 0.84 6.67 -7.93
N THR A 56 0.62 6.01 -6.79
CA THR A 56 0.35 4.58 -6.74
C THR A 56 -0.94 4.21 -7.49
N VAL A 57 -2.02 4.96 -7.27
CA VAL A 57 -3.30 4.77 -7.98
C VAL A 57 -3.13 5.01 -9.49
N ASN A 58 -2.43 6.07 -9.89
CA ASN A 58 -2.18 6.37 -11.30
C ASN A 58 -1.33 5.29 -11.98
N MET A 59 -0.32 4.75 -11.30
CA MET A 59 0.45 3.60 -11.79
C MET A 59 -0.43 2.36 -11.94
N ALA A 60 -1.27 2.05 -10.94
CA ALA A 60 -2.21 0.93 -11.02
C ALA A 60 -3.19 1.07 -12.20
N LEU A 61 -3.75 2.27 -12.41
CA LEU A 61 -4.62 2.57 -13.55
C LEU A 61 -3.90 2.41 -14.90
N SER A 62 -2.64 2.89 -15.00
CA SER A 62 -1.81 2.74 -16.20
C SER A 62 -1.53 1.27 -16.53
N ILE A 63 -1.26 0.44 -15.51
CA ILE A 63 -1.09 -1.01 -15.66
C ILE A 63 -2.39 -1.66 -16.15
N ILE A 64 -3.54 -1.29 -15.57
CA ILE A 64 -4.86 -1.78 -16.01
C ILE A 64 -5.11 -1.43 -17.49
N GLN A 65 -4.89 -0.16 -17.88
CA GLN A 65 -5.06 0.30 -19.26
C GLN A 65 -4.14 -0.43 -20.25
N LYS A 66 -2.86 -0.64 -19.88
CA LYS A 66 -1.91 -1.44 -20.68
C LYS A 66 -2.40 -2.87 -20.86
N ASN A 67 -2.86 -3.50 -19.79
CA ASN A 67 -3.40 -4.85 -19.83
C ASN A 67 -4.64 -4.96 -20.73
N GLU A 68 -5.56 -3.99 -20.68
CA GLU A 68 -6.71 -3.94 -21.57
C GLU A 68 -6.31 -3.78 -23.04
N MET A 69 -5.28 -2.99 -23.32
CA MET A 69 -4.76 -2.81 -24.68
C MET A 69 -4.12 -4.09 -25.21
N LEU A 70 -3.33 -4.78 -24.39
CA LEU A 70 -2.73 -6.08 -24.72
C LEU A 70 -3.80 -7.14 -24.99
N GLU A 71 -4.88 -7.19 -24.19
CA GLU A 71 -6.02 -8.08 -24.44
C GLU A 71 -6.81 -7.72 -25.72
N LYS A 72 -6.89 -6.43 -26.08
CA LYS A 72 -7.47 -6.01 -27.36
C LYS A 72 -6.59 -6.44 -28.54
N ILE A 73 -5.26 -6.33 -28.41
CA ILE A 73 -4.30 -6.80 -29.41
C ILE A 73 -4.43 -8.31 -29.58
N ARG A 74 -4.43 -9.06 -28.48
CA ARG A 74 -4.60 -10.51 -28.45
C ARG A 74 -5.85 -10.97 -29.19
N ARG A 75 -7.01 -10.37 -28.85
CA ARG A 75 -8.29 -10.68 -29.52
C ARG A 75 -8.25 -10.41 -31.02
N LYS A 76 -7.56 -9.37 -31.47
CA LYS A 76 -7.37 -9.11 -32.91
C LYS A 76 -6.51 -10.19 -33.54
N ILE A 77 -5.39 -10.57 -32.93
CA ILE A 77 -4.50 -11.65 -33.40
C ILE A 77 -5.28 -12.96 -33.56
N THR A 78 -6.01 -13.39 -32.52
CA THR A 78 -6.81 -14.62 -32.54
C THR A 78 -7.92 -14.57 -33.60
N LYS A 79 -8.54 -13.41 -33.79
CA LYS A 79 -9.56 -13.23 -34.83
C LYS A 79 -8.96 -13.43 -36.22
N TYR A 80 -7.82 -12.80 -36.51
CA TYR A 80 -7.13 -12.94 -37.80
C TYR A 80 -6.62 -14.36 -38.05
N SER A 81 -6.12 -15.07 -37.02
CA SER A 81 -5.68 -16.46 -37.15
C SER A 81 -6.82 -17.44 -37.42
N SER A 82 -8.05 -17.13 -36.96
CA SER A 82 -9.23 -17.98 -37.13
C SER A 82 -9.99 -17.79 -38.46
N GLN A 83 -9.73 -16.68 -39.17
CA GLN A 83 -10.54 -16.23 -40.32
C GLN A 83 -9.96 -16.64 -41.67
N TYR A 84 -8.72 -17.15 -41.71
CA TYR A 84 -8.09 -17.68 -42.93
C TYR A 84 -7.90 -19.19 -42.77
N GLU A 85 -8.39 -19.97 -43.74
CA GLU A 85 -8.12 -21.42 -43.81
C GLU A 85 -6.62 -21.68 -43.64
N PHE A 86 -6.33 -22.64 -42.77
CA PHE A 86 -5.11 -23.25 -42.21
C PHE A 86 -3.75 -23.19 -42.96
N GLN A 87 -3.54 -22.40 -44.01
CA GLN A 87 -2.33 -22.48 -44.83
C GLN A 87 -1.35 -21.30 -44.70
N SER A 88 -1.72 -20.21 -44.01
CA SER A 88 -0.78 -19.09 -43.80
C SER A 88 -0.97 -18.37 -42.46
N CYS A 89 -1.24 -19.08 -41.37
CA CYS A 89 -1.00 -18.48 -40.05
C CYS A 89 0.52 -18.41 -39.88
N THR A 90 1.10 -17.26 -40.19
CA THR A 90 2.54 -17.05 -40.15
C THR A 90 3.04 -17.29 -38.73
N ARG A 91 4.16 -17.99 -38.58
CA ARG A 91 4.80 -18.33 -37.29
C ARG A 91 4.93 -17.10 -36.38
N GLU A 92 5.14 -15.95 -37.02
CA GLU A 92 5.24 -14.61 -36.45
C GLU A 92 3.96 -14.17 -35.70
N LEU A 93 2.76 -14.57 -36.12
CA LEU A 93 1.51 -14.27 -35.41
C LEU A 93 1.37 -15.08 -34.12
N ILE A 94 1.83 -16.33 -34.14
CA ILE A 94 1.84 -17.21 -32.97
C ILE A 94 2.88 -16.73 -31.95
N GLU A 95 4.07 -16.34 -32.42
CA GLU A 95 5.12 -15.76 -31.58
C GLU A 95 4.68 -14.43 -30.95
N LEU A 96 3.91 -13.59 -31.67
CA LEU A 96 3.33 -12.37 -31.12
C LEU A 96 2.25 -12.63 -30.06
N ASP A 97 1.37 -13.63 -30.24
CA ASP A 97 0.37 -14.00 -29.21
C ASP A 97 1.05 -14.52 -27.94
N LEU A 98 2.12 -15.32 -28.09
CA LEU A 98 2.92 -15.84 -26.98
C LEU A 98 3.66 -14.73 -26.23
N LEU A 99 4.28 -13.78 -26.93
CA LEU A 99 4.95 -12.64 -26.32
C LEU A 99 3.97 -11.75 -25.54
N VAL A 100 2.78 -11.51 -26.09
CA VAL A 100 1.69 -10.76 -25.41
C VAL A 100 1.22 -11.52 -24.18
N PHE A 101 1.07 -12.84 -24.27
CA PHE A 101 0.70 -13.70 -23.15
C PHE A 101 1.75 -13.69 -22.02
N GLU A 102 3.04 -13.80 -22.35
CA GLU A 102 4.13 -13.76 -21.36
C GLU A 102 4.24 -12.38 -20.68
N THR A 103 4.09 -11.30 -21.45
CA THR A 103 4.13 -9.92 -20.91
C THR A 103 2.95 -9.65 -19.97
N LEU A 104 1.75 -10.13 -20.31
CA LEU A 104 0.56 -10.06 -19.45
C LEU A 104 0.71 -10.83 -18.13
N GLN A 105 1.56 -11.86 -18.10
CA GLN A 105 1.81 -12.72 -16.93
C GLN A 105 2.92 -12.17 -16.03
N LEU A 106 3.94 -11.51 -16.59
CA LEU A 106 5.09 -10.98 -15.84
C LEU A 106 4.74 -9.72 -15.00
N ASP A 107 3.89 -8.83 -15.52
CA ASP A 107 3.62 -7.52 -14.89
C ASP A 107 2.56 -7.55 -13.77
N LYS A 108 1.77 -8.62 -13.64
CA LYS A 108 0.63 -8.68 -12.68
C LYS A 108 0.99 -9.20 -11.29
N ASP A 109 2.00 -10.05 -11.18
CA ASP A 109 2.10 -10.92 -9.99
C ASP A 109 3.20 -10.57 -9.00
N ARG A 110 4.18 -9.74 -9.37
CA ARG A 110 5.44 -9.69 -8.61
C ARG A 110 5.61 -8.52 -7.65
N ASP A 111 5.21 -7.31 -8.02
CA ASP A 111 5.65 -6.11 -7.27
C ASP A 111 4.51 -5.43 -6.49
N THR A 112 3.29 -5.40 -7.03
CA THR A 112 2.15 -4.73 -6.40
C THR A 112 1.56 -5.52 -5.23
N LEU A 113 1.45 -6.85 -5.38
CA LEU A 113 0.99 -7.72 -4.33
C LEU A 113 1.99 -7.77 -3.16
N LYS A 114 3.29 -7.75 -3.45
CA LYS A 114 4.34 -7.88 -2.44
C LYS A 114 4.41 -6.64 -1.53
N LEU A 115 4.40 -5.44 -2.10
CA LEU A 115 4.45 -4.18 -1.34
C LEU A 115 3.16 -3.90 -0.56
N PHE A 116 1.99 -4.23 -1.13
CA PHE A 116 0.70 -4.03 -0.45
C PHE A 116 0.50 -5.03 0.70
N ILE A 117 0.90 -6.29 0.50
CA ILE A 117 0.85 -7.32 1.55
C ILE A 117 1.81 -6.98 2.69
N GLU A 118 3.03 -6.55 2.41
CA GLU A 118 4.03 -6.25 3.45
C GLU A 118 3.68 -5.02 4.30
N LYS A 119 3.05 -4.00 3.71
CA LYS A 119 2.70 -2.75 4.43
C LYS A 119 1.36 -2.85 5.18
N SER A 120 0.35 -3.51 4.61
CA SER A 120 -1.02 -3.64 5.18
C SER A 120 -1.14 -4.73 6.26
N ASN A 121 -0.21 -5.69 6.31
CA ASN A 121 -0.38 -6.88 7.13
C ASN A 121 0.62 -7.05 8.28
N ARG A 122 1.51 -6.11 8.62
CA ARG A 122 2.41 -6.32 9.77
C ARG A 122 1.65 -6.66 11.06
N ASP A 123 0.62 -5.88 11.39
CA ASP A 123 -0.19 -6.11 12.59
C ASP A 123 -1.06 -7.37 12.47
N PHE A 124 -1.55 -7.65 11.27
CA PHE A 124 -2.33 -8.85 10.99
C PHE A 124 -1.49 -10.13 11.08
N TYR A 125 -0.30 -10.15 10.50
CA TYR A 125 0.64 -11.27 10.61
C TYR A 125 1.04 -11.51 12.07
N SER A 126 1.24 -10.44 12.85
CA SER A 126 1.52 -10.56 14.30
C SER A 126 0.37 -11.26 15.05
N LYS A 127 -0.87 -10.83 14.83
CA LYS A 127 -2.06 -11.46 15.44
C LYS A 127 -2.32 -12.87 14.91
N LEU A 128 -2.14 -13.09 13.61
CA LEU A 128 -2.35 -14.38 12.95
C LEU A 128 -1.34 -15.42 13.47
N ASN A 129 -0.06 -15.04 13.61
CA ASN A 129 0.98 -15.91 14.16
C ASN A 129 0.78 -16.19 15.65
N SER A 130 0.26 -15.21 16.41
CA SER A 130 -0.06 -15.40 17.83
C SER A 130 -1.23 -16.38 18.03
N LYS A 131 -2.28 -16.30 17.20
CA LYS A 131 -3.44 -17.21 17.26
C LYS A 131 -3.16 -18.58 16.63
N PHE A 132 -2.43 -18.62 15.53
CA PHE A 132 -2.22 -19.83 14.72
C PHE A 132 -0.73 -19.99 14.34
N PRO A 133 0.14 -20.32 15.30
CA PRO A 133 1.59 -20.39 15.08
C PRO A 133 2.03 -21.47 14.10
N ASN A 134 1.17 -22.46 13.83
CA ASN A 134 1.47 -23.62 12.98
C ASN A 134 1.08 -23.42 11.50
N LEU A 135 0.67 -22.22 11.09
CA LEU A 135 0.37 -21.92 9.69
C LEU A 135 1.67 -21.80 8.88
N THR A 136 1.67 -22.43 7.71
CA THR A 136 2.74 -22.28 6.71
C THR A 136 2.63 -20.92 6.03
N ASN A 137 3.74 -20.46 5.43
CA ASN A 137 3.75 -19.20 4.68
C ASN A 137 2.68 -19.14 3.57
N ASN A 138 2.40 -20.26 2.91
CA ASN A 138 1.35 -20.35 1.88
C ASN A 138 -0.06 -20.19 2.47
N GLU A 139 -0.30 -20.77 3.65
CA GLU A 139 -1.58 -20.62 4.36
C GLU A 139 -1.76 -19.20 4.89
N GLN A 140 -0.71 -18.59 5.42
CA GLN A 140 -0.77 -17.18 5.84
C GLN A 140 -1.03 -16.26 4.64
N ARG A 141 -0.41 -16.53 3.49
CA ARG A 141 -0.67 -15.80 2.25
C ARG A 141 -2.13 -15.95 1.81
N LEU A 142 -2.72 -17.13 1.94
CA LEU A 142 -4.15 -17.34 1.70
C LEU A 142 -5.02 -16.52 2.67
N CYS A 143 -4.69 -16.50 3.97
CA CYS A 143 -5.39 -15.67 4.96
C CYS A 143 -5.37 -14.18 4.56
N THR A 144 -4.23 -13.68 4.11
CA THR A 144 -4.11 -12.30 3.62
C THR A 144 -5.03 -12.03 2.44
N LEU A 145 -5.05 -12.92 1.44
CA LEU A 145 -5.93 -12.76 0.28
C LEU A 145 -7.42 -12.82 0.65
N LEU A 146 -7.78 -13.65 1.64
CA LEU A 146 -9.15 -13.70 2.19
C LEU A 146 -9.51 -12.41 2.95
N ARG A 147 -8.58 -11.85 3.72
CA ARG A 147 -8.79 -10.57 4.44
C ARG A 147 -9.07 -9.42 3.49
N LEU A 148 -8.42 -9.41 2.33
CA LEU A 148 -8.67 -8.46 1.24
C LEU A 148 -10.00 -8.69 0.50
N ASN A 149 -10.83 -9.63 0.97
CA ASN A 149 -12.14 -9.94 0.40
C ASN A 149 -12.10 -10.45 -1.04
N LEU A 150 -10.99 -11.07 -1.46
CA LEU A 150 -10.87 -11.60 -2.81
C LEU A 150 -11.72 -12.86 -2.97
N SER A 151 -12.39 -12.97 -4.10
CA SER A 151 -13.14 -14.17 -4.52
C SER A 151 -12.19 -15.32 -4.85
N SER A 152 -12.69 -16.56 -4.82
CA SER A 152 -11.88 -17.74 -5.17
C SER A 152 -11.33 -17.67 -6.58
N LYS A 153 -12.07 -17.07 -7.52
CA LYS A 153 -11.64 -16.79 -8.89
C LYS A 153 -10.48 -15.78 -8.94
N GLU A 154 -10.54 -14.72 -8.14
CA GLU A 154 -9.45 -13.72 -8.06
C GLU A 154 -8.20 -14.31 -7.40
N ILE A 155 -8.38 -15.07 -6.32
CA ILE A 155 -7.27 -15.79 -5.64
C ILE A 155 -6.62 -16.80 -6.58
N ALA A 156 -7.42 -17.52 -7.37
CA ALA A 156 -6.94 -18.50 -8.34
C ALA A 156 -6.06 -17.84 -9.40
N ASN A 157 -6.50 -16.69 -9.92
CA ASN A 157 -5.74 -15.88 -10.86
C ASN A 157 -4.43 -15.37 -10.24
N ILE A 158 -4.46 -14.86 -9.00
CA ILE A 158 -3.28 -14.32 -8.29
C ILE A 158 -2.26 -15.42 -7.93
N GLN A 159 -2.72 -16.63 -7.63
CA GLN A 159 -1.86 -17.76 -7.28
C GLN A 159 -1.49 -18.63 -8.49
N ASN A 160 -2.00 -18.30 -9.68
CA ASN A 160 -1.86 -19.09 -10.90
C ASN A 160 -2.21 -20.59 -10.70
N ILE A 161 -3.36 -20.83 -10.05
CA ILE A 161 -3.93 -22.17 -9.83
C ILE A 161 -5.39 -22.18 -10.24
N THR A 162 -6.02 -23.35 -10.27
CA THR A 162 -7.45 -23.44 -10.55
C THR A 162 -8.27 -22.96 -9.35
N GLU A 163 -9.46 -22.42 -9.61
CA GLU A 163 -10.42 -22.06 -8.55
C GLU A 163 -10.75 -23.25 -7.63
N LYS A 164 -10.81 -24.46 -8.19
CA LYS A 164 -10.97 -25.70 -7.42
C LYS A 164 -9.81 -25.94 -6.44
N SER A 165 -8.58 -25.58 -6.82
CA SER A 165 -7.41 -25.67 -5.94
C SER A 165 -7.50 -24.66 -4.78
N VAL A 166 -8.01 -23.45 -5.04
CA VAL A 166 -8.29 -22.46 -4.00
C VAL A 166 -9.33 -22.98 -3.00
N GLU A 167 -10.43 -23.55 -3.47
CA GLU A 167 -11.46 -24.13 -2.60
C GLU A 167 -10.91 -25.25 -1.69
N MET A 168 -10.05 -26.11 -2.24
CA MET A 168 -9.38 -27.14 -1.45
C MET A 168 -8.43 -26.54 -0.40
N ASN A 169 -7.71 -25.47 -0.74
CA ASN A 169 -6.86 -24.76 0.21
C ASN A 169 -7.68 -24.09 1.32
N ARG A 170 -8.82 -23.48 1.00
CA ARG A 170 -9.77 -22.92 1.99
C ARG A 170 -10.33 -24.00 2.91
N TYR A 171 -10.69 -25.15 2.37
CA TYR A 171 -11.16 -26.30 3.16
C TYR A 171 -10.10 -26.79 4.15
N ARG A 172 -8.86 -26.99 3.67
CA ARG A 172 -7.73 -27.42 4.52
C ARG A 172 -7.43 -26.39 5.60
N LEU A 173 -7.38 -25.11 5.23
CA LEU A 173 -7.17 -24.01 6.16
C LEU A 173 -8.25 -24.02 7.25
N ARG A 174 -9.53 -24.07 6.87
CA ARG A 174 -10.67 -24.14 7.80
C ARG A 174 -10.54 -25.30 8.78
N LYS A 175 -10.18 -26.50 8.31
CA LYS A 175 -9.97 -27.67 9.18
C LYS A 175 -8.81 -27.47 10.14
N LYS A 176 -7.71 -26.86 9.68
CA LYS A 176 -6.50 -26.62 10.48
C LYS A 176 -6.73 -25.61 11.60
N ILE A 177 -7.51 -24.56 11.35
CA ILE A 177 -7.86 -23.52 12.33
C ILE A 177 -9.23 -23.74 13.01
N GLN A 178 -9.86 -24.90 12.76
CA GLN A 178 -11.07 -25.39 13.43
C GLN A 178 -12.30 -24.46 13.36
N ILE A 179 -12.52 -23.78 12.23
CA ILE A 179 -13.70 -22.92 12.05
C ILE A 179 -14.94 -23.77 11.67
N PRO A 180 -16.09 -23.59 12.35
CA PRO A 180 -17.34 -24.28 12.03
C PRO A 180 -17.84 -23.98 10.62
N SER A 181 -18.58 -24.91 10.01
CA SER A 181 -19.17 -24.70 8.68
C SER A 181 -20.23 -23.60 8.65
N SER A 182 -20.84 -23.30 9.80
CA SER A 182 -21.83 -22.24 10.00
C SER A 182 -21.23 -20.83 9.96
N GLU A 183 -19.91 -20.69 10.05
CA GLU A 183 -19.21 -19.41 10.09
C GLU A 183 -18.42 -19.19 8.79
N SER A 184 -18.48 -17.97 8.24
CA SER A 184 -17.70 -17.63 7.05
C SER A 184 -16.22 -17.56 7.38
N LEU A 185 -15.40 -18.39 6.71
CA LEU A 185 -13.95 -18.36 6.86
C LEU A 185 -13.39 -16.95 6.56
N THR A 186 -13.95 -16.30 5.53
CA THR A 186 -13.51 -14.97 5.11
C THR A 186 -13.83 -13.92 6.18
N GLU A 187 -15.03 -13.97 6.78
CA GLU A 187 -15.42 -13.01 7.82
C GLU A 187 -14.61 -13.21 9.10
N TYR A 188 -14.39 -14.47 9.50
CA TYR A 188 -13.54 -14.78 10.65
C TYR A 188 -12.12 -14.22 10.46
N ILE A 189 -11.51 -14.45 9.29
CA ILE A 189 -10.15 -13.96 9.00
C ILE A 189 -10.09 -12.43 8.98
N LYS A 190 -11.15 -11.75 8.50
CA LYS A 190 -11.23 -10.28 8.54
C LYS A 190 -11.36 -9.72 9.96
N SER A 191 -11.92 -10.48 10.90
CA SER A 191 -12.09 -10.06 12.29
C SER A 191 -10.81 -10.11 13.14
N ILE A 192 -9.73 -10.72 12.62
CA ILE A 192 -8.41 -10.80 13.27
C ILE A 192 -7.68 -9.46 13.09
#